data_AF-A0A352LRJ8-F1
#
_entry.id   AF-A0A352LRJ8-F1
#
_cell.length_a   1.000
_cell.length_b   1.000
_cell.length_c   1.000
_cell.angle_alpha   90.00
_cell.angle_beta   90.00
_cell.angle_gamma   90.00
#
_symmetry.space_group_name_H-M   'P 1'
#
loop_
_entity.id
_entity.type
_entity.pdbx_description
1 polymer ?
#
loop_
_entity_poly.entity_id
_entity_poly.type
_entity_poly.pdbx_seq_one_letter_code
_entity_poly.pdbx_strand_id
1 'polypeptide(L)' 'MNKGSAGYEIAKYLQDKGGKDSFINIVDSLKWDTGFTNAVVRDMKDLRKTIEVKGGMVYLTDVGVAELARLQ' A
#
# COMPACT_ATOMS: atom_id res chain seq x y z
N MET A 1 -2.08 -15.15 -5.20
CA MET A 1 -1.51 -13.78 -5.29
C MET A 1 -0.03 -13.84 -4.98
N ASN A 2 0.83 -13.36 -5.88
CA ASN A 2 2.25 -13.17 -5.58
C ASN A 2 2.42 -11.83 -4.84
N LYS A 3 3.36 -11.72 -3.90
CA LYS A 3 3.56 -10.51 -3.07
C LYS A 3 3.71 -9.21 -3.88
N GLY A 4 4.26 -9.30 -5.10
CA GLY A 4 4.34 -8.16 -6.02
C GLY A 4 3.00 -7.61 -6.50
N SER A 5 1.97 -8.47 -6.65
CA SER A 5 0.62 -8.01 -7.00
C SER A 5 -0.10 -7.38 -5.80
N ALA A 6 0.20 -7.84 -4.59
CA ALA A 6 -0.42 -7.31 -3.37
C ALA A 6 0.03 -5.87 -3.05
N GLY A 7 1.33 -5.58 -3.20
CA GLY A 7 1.82 -4.20 -3.03
C GLY A 7 1.20 -3.23 -4.04
N TYR A 8 0.99 -3.69 -5.28
CA TYR A 8 0.29 -2.92 -6.30
C TYR A 8 -1.16 -2.59 -5.92
N GLU A 9 -1.90 -3.56 -5.37
CA GLU A 9 -3.30 -3.33 -4.94
C GLU A 9 -3.41 -2.27 -3.83
N ILE A 10 -2.52 -2.29 -2.83
CA ILE A 10 -2.47 -1.24 -1.81
C ILE A 10 -2.13 0.11 -2.43
N ALA A 11 -1.12 0.15 -3.30
CA ALA A 11 -0.69 1.40 -3.92
C ALA A 11 -1.79 2.00 -4.79
N LYS A 12 -2.48 1.19 -5.60
CA LYS A 12 -3.63 1.61 -6.41
C LYS A 12 -4.78 2.10 -5.54
N TYR A 13 -5.13 1.35 -4.50
CA TYR A 13 -6.14 1.76 -3.53
C TYR A 13 -5.84 3.15 -2.93
N LEU A 14 -4.58 3.36 -2.49
CA LEU A 14 -4.17 4.65 -1.94
C LEU A 14 -4.24 5.76 -2.98
N GLN A 15 -3.84 5.50 -4.23
CA GLN A 15 -3.97 6.47 -5.33
C GLN A 15 -5.43 6.91 -5.53
N ASP A 16 -6.37 5.96 -5.54
CA ASP A 16 -7.81 6.24 -5.68
C ASP A 16 -8.37 7.03 -4.47
N LYS A 17 -7.69 7.00 -3.32
CA LYS A 17 -8.05 7.72 -2.08
C LYS A 17 -7.32 9.06 -1.90
N GLY A 18 -6.58 9.53 -2.90
CA GLY A 18 -5.81 10.77 -2.81
C GLY A 18 -4.46 10.62 -2.10
N GLY A 19 -3.89 9.42 -2.18
CA GLY A 19 -2.52 9.10 -1.76
C GLY A 19 -2.37 8.69 -0.29
N LYS A 20 -3.44 8.57 0.50
CA LYS A 20 -3.35 8.11 1.89
C LYS A 20 -4.66 7.53 2.42
N ASP A 21 -4.57 6.58 3.35
CA ASP A 21 -5.71 6.13 4.15
C ASP A 21 -5.23 5.46 5.46
N SER A 22 -6.15 5.13 6.36
CA SER A 22 -5.84 4.37 7.56
C SER A 22 -5.58 2.89 7.23
N PHE A 23 -4.71 2.24 8.02
CA PHE A 23 -4.44 0.82 7.87
C PHE A 23 -5.71 -0.04 7.95
N ILE A 24 -6.64 0.31 8.85
CA ILE A 24 -7.91 -0.41 9.03
C ILE A 24 -8.77 -0.31 7.75
N ASN A 25 -8.86 0.87 7.15
CA ASN A 25 -9.61 1.05 5.91
C ASN A 25 -9.02 0.23 4.76
N ILE A 26 -7.70 0.08 4.68
CA ILE A 26 -7.03 -0.76 3.68
C ILE A 26 -7.42 -2.23 3.88
N VAL A 27 -7.32 -2.73 5.11
CA VAL A 27 -7.70 -4.10 5.48
C VAL A 27 -9.15 -4.38 5.06
N ASP A 28 -10.07 -3.50 5.46
CA ASP A 28 -11.50 -3.65 5.21
C ASP A 28 -11.85 -3.54 3.71
N SER A 29 -11.25 -2.57 3.02
CA SER A 29 -11.55 -2.30 1.60
C SER A 29 -11.03 -3.42 0.69
N LEU A 30 -9.83 -3.94 0.98
CA LEU A 30 -9.24 -5.04 0.22
C LEU A 30 -9.79 -6.41 0.66
N LYS A 31 -10.54 -6.46 1.76
CA LYS A 31 -11.05 -7.71 2.38
C LYS A 31 -9.92 -8.68 2.69
N TRP A 32 -8.80 -8.15 3.17
CA TRP A 32 -7.61 -8.90 3.48
C TRP A 32 -7.51 -9.20 4.96
N ASP A 33 -6.80 -10.26 5.31
CA ASP A 33 -6.42 -10.50 6.69
C ASP A 33 -5.46 -9.40 7.20
N THR A 34 -5.57 -9.07 8.49
CA THR A 34 -4.74 -8.04 9.13
C THR A 34 -3.26 -8.42 9.11
N GLY A 35 -2.93 -9.70 9.37
CA GLY A 35 -1.56 -10.20 9.35
C GLY A 35 -0.96 -10.14 7.95
N PHE A 36 -1.73 -10.54 6.94
CA PHE A 36 -1.31 -10.42 5.54
C PHE A 36 -1.08 -8.96 5.13
N THR A 37 -2.05 -8.07 5.40
CA THR A 37 -1.94 -6.64 5.07
C THR A 37 -0.73 -6.00 5.75
N ASN A 38 -0.48 -6.32 7.02
CA ASN A 38 0.68 -5.83 7.75
C ASN A 38 2.00 -6.30 7.12
N ALA A 39 2.09 -7.56 6.67
CA ALA A 39 3.27 -8.07 5.99
C ALA A 39 3.53 -7.33 4.66
N VAL A 40 2.49 -7.03 3.89
CA VAL A 40 2.61 -6.28 2.62
C VAL A 40 3.00 -4.83 2.88
N VAL A 41 2.36 -4.14 3.83
CA VAL A 41 2.69 -2.76 4.22
C VAL A 41 4.15 -2.67 4.68
N ARG A 42 4.61 -3.65 5.45
CA ARG A 42 6.01 -3.69 5.88
C ARG A 42 6.97 -3.88 4.71
N ASP A 43 6.68 -4.78 3.76
CA ASP A 43 7.48 -4.96 2.53
C ASP A 43 7.58 -3.65 1.72
N MET A 44 6.44 -3.00 1.49
CA MET A 44 6.37 -1.76 0.73
C MET A 44 7.14 -0.61 1.40
N LYS A 45 7.05 -0.50 2.73
CA LYS A 45 7.75 0.54 3.51
C LYS A 45 9.25 0.26 3.65
N ASP A 46 9.62 -0.97 4.02
CA ASP A 46 10.99 -1.26 4.45
C ASP A 46 11.89 -1.58 3.25
N LEU A 47 11.39 -2.27 2.23
CA LEU A 47 12.18 -2.71 1.08
C LEU A 47 12.00 -1.79 -0.12
N ARG A 48 10.76 -1.50 -0.51
CA ARG A 48 10.47 -0.78 -1.75
C ARG A 48 10.42 0.74 -1.59
N LYS A 49 10.26 1.22 -0.35
CA LYS A 49 10.08 2.66 -0.03
C LYS A 49 8.92 3.30 -0.78
N THR A 50 7.90 2.52 -1.15
CA THR A 50 6.75 3.00 -1.94
C THR A 50 5.66 3.63 -1.07
N ILE A 51 5.67 3.36 0.23
CA ILE A 51 4.75 3.96 1.21
C ILE A 51 5.48 4.41 2.48
N GLU A 52 4.86 5.34 3.19
CA GLU A 52 5.21 5.70 4.56
C GLU A 52 4.07 5.35 5.52
N VAL A 53 4.39 5.08 6.79
CA VAL A 53 3.42 4.85 7.85
C VAL A 53 3.67 5.82 8.99
N LYS A 54 2.68 6.68 9.30
CA LYS A 54 2.75 7.70 10.37
C LYS A 54 1.40 7.81 11.07
N GLY A 55 1.37 7.63 12.39
CA GLY A 55 0.14 7.79 13.18
C GLY A 55 -1.01 6.84 12.77
N GLY A 56 -0.71 5.60 12.34
CA GLY A 56 -1.72 4.64 11.87
C GLY A 56 -2.24 4.87 10.44
N MET A 57 -1.78 5.95 9.79
CA MET A 57 -2.06 6.27 8.41
C MET A 57 -0.94 5.74 7.51
N VAL A 58 -1.33 5.26 6.34
CA VAL A 58 -0.43 4.81 5.26
C VAL A 58 -0.50 5.84 4.15
N TYR A 59 0.66 6.30 3.68
CA TYR A 59 0.82 7.32 2.67
C TYR A 59 1.57 6.74 1.48
N LEU A 60 1.07 6.95 0.27
CA LEU A 60 1.80 6.68 -0.95
C LEU A 60 2.90 7.74 -1.14
N THR A 61 4.10 7.29 -1.46
CA THR A 61 5.24 8.18 -1.74
C THR A 61 5.35 8.49 -3.22
N ASP A 62 6.20 9.45 -3.59
CA ASP A 62 6.55 9.73 -4.99
C ASP A 62 7.12 8.50 -5.70
N VAL A 63 7.92 7.69 -5.01
CA VAL A 63 8.44 6.41 -5.54
C VAL A 63 7.28 5.45 -5.82
N GLY A 64 6.32 5.36 -4.89
CA GLY A 64 5.12 4.53 -5.07
C GLY A 64 4.25 4.98 -6.25
N VAL A 65 4.08 6.29 -6.43
CA VAL A 65 3.36 6.85 -7.60
C VAL A 65 4.08 6.52 -8.90
N ALA A 66 5.41 6.68 -8.94
CA ALA A 66 6.21 6.36 -10.11
C ALA A 66 6.18 4.87 -10.44
N GLU A 67 6.24 3.97 -9.45
CA GLU A 67 6.12 2.53 -9.67
C GLU A 67 4.75 2.13 -10.21
N LEU A 68 3.66 2.72 -9.70
CA LEU A 68 2.31 2.49 -10.25
C LEU A 68 2.22 2.87 -11.72
N ALA A 69 2.75 4.05 -12.09
CA ALA A 69 2.71 4.53 -13.47
C ALA A 69 3.49 3.63 -14.45
N ARG A 70 4.53 2.91 -13.98
CA ARG A 70 5.30 1.97 -14.81
C ARG A 70 4.60 0.63 -15.03
N LEU A 71 3.58 0.31 -14.25
CA LEU A 71 2.83 -0.95 -14.29
C LEU A 71 1.48 -0.81 -15.02
N GLN A 72 1.13 0.38 -15.51
CA GLN A 72 -0.07 0.67 -16.30
C GLN A 72 0.07 0.28 -17.77
#